data_AF-A0A1Z9ALT7-F1
#
_entry.id   AF-A0A1Z9ALT7-F1
#
_cell.length_a   1.000
_cell.length_b   1.000
_cell.length_c   1.000
_cell.angle_alpha   90.00
_cell.angle_beta   90.00
_cell.angle_gamma   90.00
#
_symmetry.space_group_name_H-M   'P 1'
#
loop_
_entity.id
_entity.type
_entity.pdbx_description
1 polymer ?
#
loop_
_entity_poly.entity_id
_entity_poly.type
_entity_poly.pdbx_seq_one_letter_code
_entity_poly.pdbx_strand_id
1 'polypeptide(L)'
;MRTCRSEKMGNALLKPIADSAQHPLRRQPTMALLKGGKSVDDAWQRIDGDEVLPETGPVVVDLSRWQQDRESLIARADAVGVRLQSDDDPESLAGDLDHLTLIALDFPGFKDGRAYSSARVLRERHAFKGELRAVGDVLLEHLLFMHRCGFDAFEIQSDDPERDWQIAVDDFDVWYQPTADGRPTALQRRSS
;
A
#
# COMPACT_ATOMS: atom_id res chain seq x y z
N MET A 1 -21.39 14.41 87.56
CA MET A 1 -21.82 15.82 87.40
C MET A 1 -22.04 16.06 85.91
N ARG A 2 -23.30 16.25 85.46
CA ARG A 2 -23.81 16.71 84.12
C ARG A 2 -23.50 15.79 82.91
N THR A 3 -24.39 14.95 82.37
CA THR A 3 -25.63 15.11 81.55
C THR A 3 -25.53 15.86 80.21
N CYS A 4 -26.10 15.22 79.17
CA CYS A 4 -26.65 15.75 77.90
C CYS A 4 -25.64 16.20 76.82
N ARG A 5 -25.85 16.08 75.50
CA ARG A 5 -27.05 15.79 74.70
C ARG A 5 -26.63 15.41 73.27
N SER A 6 -27.49 14.67 72.56
CA SER A 6 -27.47 14.44 71.11
C SER A 6 -27.73 15.72 70.32
N GLU A 7 -27.10 15.88 69.15
CA GLU A 7 -27.63 16.70 68.04
C GLU A 7 -27.28 16.08 66.68
N LYS A 8 -28.33 15.91 65.86
CA LYS A 8 -28.28 15.56 64.43
C LYS A 8 -28.04 16.82 63.60
N MET A 9 -27.47 16.66 62.40
CA MET A 9 -27.94 17.22 61.10
C MET A 9 -26.76 17.53 60.19
N GLY A 10 -26.92 17.20 58.90
CA GLY A 10 -26.07 17.75 57.84
C GLY A 10 -25.87 16.84 56.65
N ASN A 11 -26.95 16.52 55.94
CA ASN A 11 -26.90 15.91 54.61
C ASN A 11 -26.31 16.92 53.62
N ALA A 12 -25.11 16.67 53.11
CA ALA A 12 -24.51 17.44 52.02
C ALA A 12 -24.21 16.50 50.85
N LEU A 13 -25.05 16.64 49.83
CA LEU A 13 -24.96 16.00 48.52
C LEU A 13 -23.57 16.19 47.90
N LEU A 14 -22.77 15.12 47.84
CA LEU A 14 -21.69 15.01 46.88
C LEU A 14 -22.30 14.54 45.56
N LYS A 15 -22.43 15.47 44.60
CA LYS A 15 -22.65 15.11 43.19
C LYS A 15 -21.38 14.42 42.68
N PRO A 16 -21.46 13.25 42.03
CA PRO A 16 -20.31 12.73 41.30
C PRO A 16 -20.06 13.65 40.10
N ILE A 17 -18.83 14.16 39.99
CA ILE A 17 -18.34 14.79 38.77
C ILE A 17 -18.05 13.64 37.80
N ALA A 18 -19.06 13.25 37.01
CA ALA A 18 -18.85 12.44 35.83
C ALA A 18 -18.30 13.35 34.75
N ASP A 19 -16.97 13.50 34.70
CA ASP A 19 -16.31 14.05 33.52
C ASP A 19 -15.98 12.88 32.60
N SER A 20 -17.01 12.43 31.87
CA SER A 20 -16.86 11.50 30.77
C SER A 20 -16.35 12.28 29.55
N ALA A 21 -15.06 12.62 29.55
CA ALA A 21 -14.39 12.98 28.32
C ALA A 21 -14.38 11.74 27.41
N GLN A 22 -15.33 11.67 26.47
CA GLN A 22 -15.26 10.73 25.36
C GLN A 22 -13.93 10.97 24.62
N HIS A 23 -12.95 10.11 24.87
CA HIS A 23 -11.81 9.97 23.98
C HIS A 23 -12.37 9.47 22.64
N PRO A 24 -12.18 10.20 21.52
CA PRO A 24 -12.61 9.69 20.23
C PRO A 24 -11.87 8.37 20.00
N LEU A 25 -12.64 7.31 19.76
CA LEU A 25 -12.12 5.98 19.44
C LEU A 25 -11.08 6.16 18.33
N ARG A 26 -9.82 5.79 18.58
CA ARG A 26 -8.82 5.64 17.52
C ARG A 26 -9.45 4.76 16.45
N ARG A 27 -9.68 5.30 15.25
CA ARG A 27 -10.02 4.47 14.10
C ARG A 27 -8.85 3.52 13.90
N GLN A 28 -9.18 2.25 13.68
CA GLN A 28 -8.16 1.27 13.33
C GLN A 28 -7.87 1.46 11.84
N PRO A 29 -6.59 1.60 11.45
CA PRO A 29 -6.24 1.76 10.07
C PRO A 29 -6.75 0.55 9.29
N THR A 30 -7.48 0.83 8.21
CA THR A 30 -7.98 -0.21 7.30
C THR A 30 -6.98 -0.36 6.16
N MET A 31 -6.88 -1.57 5.60
CA MET A 31 -6.11 -1.77 4.37
C MET A 31 -6.79 -1.00 3.24
N ALA A 32 -6.08 -0.05 2.65
CA ALA A 32 -6.55 0.78 1.55
C ALA A 32 -5.64 0.60 0.34
N LEU A 33 -6.24 0.55 -0.85
CA LEU A 33 -5.52 0.60 -2.11
C LEU A 33 -5.48 2.05 -2.62
N LEU A 34 -4.28 2.59 -2.73
CA LEU A 34 -4.01 3.84 -3.45
C LEU A 34 -3.58 3.53 -4.86
N LYS A 35 -4.13 4.23 -5.85
CA LYS A 35 -3.68 4.18 -7.24
C LYS A 35 -3.61 5.58 -7.83
N GLY A 36 -2.44 5.97 -8.32
CA GLY A 36 -2.20 7.31 -8.84
C GLY A 36 -2.53 8.43 -7.83
N GLY A 37 -2.37 8.15 -6.54
CA GLY A 37 -2.67 9.08 -5.45
C GLY A 37 -4.14 9.19 -5.04
N LYS A 38 -5.01 8.31 -5.54
CA LYS A 38 -6.43 8.25 -5.15
C LYS A 38 -6.77 6.92 -4.49
N SER A 39 -7.68 6.95 -3.52
CA SER A 39 -8.22 5.73 -2.95
C SER A 39 -9.14 5.05 -3.96
N VAL A 40 -8.97 3.75 -4.16
CA VAL A 40 -9.78 2.95 -5.08
C VAL A 40 -10.19 1.63 -4.42
N ASP A 41 -11.32 1.09 -4.84
CA ASP A 41 -11.73 -0.25 -4.43
C ASP A 41 -10.85 -1.29 -5.13
N ASP A 42 -10.37 -2.28 -4.37
CA ASP A 42 -9.58 -3.37 -4.93
C ASP A 42 -10.49 -4.48 -5.46
N ALA A 43 -10.61 -4.56 -6.79
CA ALA A 43 -11.39 -5.59 -7.46
C ALA A 43 -10.63 -6.91 -7.68
N TRP A 44 -9.32 -6.93 -7.39
CA TRP A 44 -8.45 -8.06 -7.69
C TRP A 44 -8.59 -9.18 -6.66
N GLN A 45 -8.79 -10.40 -7.15
CA GLN A 45 -8.79 -11.60 -6.30
C GLN A 45 -7.40 -12.22 -6.29
N ARG A 46 -6.83 -12.36 -5.09
CA ARG A 46 -5.56 -13.06 -4.89
C ARG A 46 -5.81 -14.55 -4.82
N ILE A 47 -5.06 -15.30 -5.62
CA ILE A 47 -5.14 -16.75 -5.69
C ILE A 47 -3.76 -17.28 -5.32
N ASP A 48 -3.68 -17.97 -4.19
CA ASP A 48 -2.42 -18.50 -3.67
C ASP A 48 -2.25 -19.97 -4.08
N GLY A 49 -1.09 -20.33 -4.63
CA GLY A 49 -0.76 -21.71 -4.97
C GLY A 49 -1.77 -22.37 -5.92
N ASP A 50 -2.34 -23.49 -5.49
CA ASP A 50 -3.23 -24.33 -6.31
C ASP A 50 -4.72 -24.11 -6.06
N GLU A 51 -5.07 -22.96 -5.47
CA GLU A 51 -6.47 -22.57 -5.32
C GLU A 51 -7.21 -22.49 -6.65
N VAL A 52 -8.52 -22.76 -6.61
CA VAL A 52 -9.36 -22.78 -7.81
C VAL A 52 -9.55 -21.35 -8.31
N LEU A 53 -9.19 -21.11 -9.57
CA LEU A 53 -9.43 -19.83 -10.22
C LEU A 53 -10.94 -19.55 -10.32
N PRO A 54 -11.42 -18.35 -9.95
CA PRO A 54 -12.80 -17.97 -10.13
C PRO A 54 -13.16 -17.92 -11.62
N GLU A 55 -14.42 -18.24 -11.95
CA GLU A 55 -14.93 -18.23 -13.32
C GLU A 55 -14.88 -16.82 -13.94
N THR A 56 -15.07 -15.78 -13.12
CA THR A 56 -15.12 -14.38 -13.54
C THR A 56 -14.35 -13.47 -12.60
N GLY A 57 -13.88 -12.36 -13.14
CA GLY A 57 -13.21 -11.29 -12.41
C GLY A 57 -11.68 -11.35 -12.52
N PRO A 58 -11.01 -10.22 -12.21
CA PRO A 58 -9.58 -10.10 -12.33
C PRO A 58 -8.87 -10.86 -11.21
N VAL A 59 -7.78 -11.55 -11.55
CA VAL A 59 -7.04 -12.41 -10.62
C VAL A 59 -5.56 -12.04 -10.57
N VAL A 60 -4.97 -12.16 -9.39
CA VAL A 60 -3.52 -12.09 -9.18
C VAL A 60 -3.05 -13.45 -8.67
N VAL A 61 -2.16 -14.07 -9.43
CA VAL A 61 -1.54 -15.37 -9.10
C VAL A 61 -0.07 -15.19 -8.76
N ASP A 62 0.54 -16.13 -8.05
CA ASP A 62 2.00 -16.14 -7.88
C ASP A 62 2.74 -16.49 -9.20
N LEU A 63 4.06 -16.22 -9.24
CA LEU A 63 4.89 -16.48 -10.43
C LEU A 63 4.88 -17.97 -10.84
N SER A 64 4.91 -18.88 -9.86
CA SER A 64 4.91 -20.31 -10.12
C SER A 64 3.62 -20.74 -10.83
N ARG A 65 2.47 -20.27 -10.34
CA ARG A 65 1.16 -20.55 -10.93
C ARG A 65 1.04 -19.94 -12.32
N TRP A 66 1.53 -18.71 -12.52
CA TRP A 66 1.61 -18.10 -13.86
C TRP A 66 2.38 -18.98 -14.84
N GLN A 67 3.54 -19.50 -14.44
CA GLN A 67 4.37 -20.34 -15.31
C GLN A 67 3.74 -21.69 -15.64
N GLN A 68 3.03 -22.29 -14.68
CA GLN A 68 2.36 -23.59 -14.85
C GLN A 68 1.13 -23.49 -15.76
N ASP A 69 0.29 -22.48 -15.53
CA ASP A 69 -1.03 -22.35 -16.15
C ASP A 69 -1.08 -21.26 -17.23
N ARG A 70 0.09 -20.81 -17.72
CA ARG A 70 0.28 -19.65 -18.59
C ARG A 70 -0.75 -19.54 -19.71
N GLU A 71 -0.92 -20.59 -20.50
CA GLU A 71 -1.85 -20.57 -21.64
C GLU A 71 -3.31 -20.37 -21.21
N SER A 72 -3.71 -21.02 -20.11
CA SER A 72 -5.08 -20.91 -19.59
C SER A 72 -5.35 -19.53 -18.99
N LEU A 73 -4.35 -18.94 -18.32
CA LEU A 73 -4.43 -17.60 -17.74
C LEU A 73 -4.49 -16.53 -18.83
N ILE A 74 -3.67 -16.64 -19.88
CA ILE A 74 -3.72 -15.74 -21.04
C ILE A 74 -5.05 -15.84 -21.78
N ALA A 75 -5.65 -17.03 -21.84
CA ALA A 75 -6.93 -17.25 -22.51
C ALA A 75 -8.15 -16.75 -21.72
N ARG A 76 -7.98 -16.29 -20.47
CA ARG A 76 -9.07 -15.71 -19.68
C ARG A 76 -9.60 -14.44 -20.35
N ALA A 77 -10.91 -14.22 -20.24
CA ALA A 77 -11.54 -12.99 -20.69
C ALA A 77 -11.25 -11.80 -19.75
N ASP A 78 -11.07 -12.09 -18.46
CA ASP A 78 -10.79 -11.10 -17.43
C ASP A 78 -9.28 -10.89 -17.21
N ALA A 79 -8.93 -9.74 -16.65
CA ALA A 79 -7.54 -9.35 -16.45
C ALA A 79 -6.77 -10.31 -15.52
N VAL A 80 -5.50 -10.55 -15.86
CA VAL A 80 -4.59 -11.33 -15.04
C VAL A 80 -3.42 -10.46 -14.60
N GLY A 81 -3.01 -10.66 -13.35
CA GLY A 81 -1.80 -10.10 -12.79
C GLY A 81 -0.94 -11.17 -12.14
N VAL A 82 0.33 -10.83 -11.93
CA VAL A 82 1.29 -11.71 -11.26
C VAL A 82 1.81 -11.03 -10.01
N ARG A 83 1.86 -11.77 -8.90
CA ARG A 83 2.56 -11.38 -7.68
C ARG A 83 3.95 -11.99 -7.67
N LEU A 84 4.97 -11.13 -7.63
CA LEU A 84 6.36 -11.52 -7.44
C LEU A 84 6.72 -11.44 -5.96
N GLN A 85 7.25 -12.53 -5.43
CA GLN A 85 7.92 -12.55 -4.14
C GLN A 85 9.24 -11.79 -4.21
N SER A 86 9.80 -11.45 -3.05
CA SER A 86 11.02 -10.65 -2.98
C SER A 86 12.25 -11.29 -3.66
N ASP A 87 12.29 -12.61 -3.79
CA ASP A 87 13.38 -13.41 -4.37
C ASP A 87 13.10 -13.85 -5.82
N ASP A 88 11.91 -13.55 -6.35
CA ASP A 88 11.57 -13.82 -7.73
C ASP A 88 12.33 -12.88 -8.68
N ASP A 89 12.78 -13.43 -9.82
CA ASP A 89 13.43 -12.66 -10.86
C ASP A 89 12.39 -11.99 -11.78
N PRO A 90 12.29 -10.64 -11.82
CA PRO A 90 11.35 -9.94 -12.69
C PRO A 90 11.61 -10.18 -14.18
N GLU A 91 12.83 -10.57 -14.58
CA GLU A 91 13.12 -10.89 -15.99
C GLU A 91 12.40 -12.16 -16.47
N SER A 92 11.95 -13.01 -15.54
CA SER A 92 11.13 -14.19 -15.84
C SER A 92 9.80 -13.84 -16.52
N LEU A 93 9.30 -12.61 -16.33
CA LEU A 93 8.06 -12.12 -16.94
C LEU A 93 8.27 -11.39 -18.26
N ALA A 94 9.52 -11.16 -18.69
CA ALA A 94 9.84 -10.26 -19.82
C ALA A 94 9.10 -10.59 -21.12
N GLY A 95 8.88 -11.88 -21.42
CA GLY A 95 8.16 -12.35 -22.61
C GLY A 95 6.64 -12.31 -22.49
N ASP A 96 6.12 -12.01 -21.31
CA ASP A 96 4.70 -12.16 -20.94
C ASP A 96 4.03 -10.85 -20.54
N LEU A 97 4.80 -9.77 -20.46
CA LEU A 97 4.33 -8.47 -19.94
C LEU A 97 3.13 -7.91 -20.69
N ASP A 98 2.99 -8.17 -21.99
CA ASP A 98 1.85 -7.73 -22.80
C ASP A 98 0.53 -8.41 -22.43
N HIS A 99 0.60 -9.53 -21.71
CA HIS A 99 -0.58 -10.26 -21.21
C HIS A 99 -0.96 -9.88 -19.78
N LEU A 100 -0.10 -9.13 -19.09
CA LEU A 100 -0.28 -8.77 -17.69
C LEU A 100 -0.81 -7.35 -17.56
N THR A 101 -1.93 -7.21 -16.85
CA THR A 101 -2.49 -5.89 -16.52
C THR A 101 -1.93 -5.33 -15.22
N LEU A 102 -1.46 -6.22 -14.33
CA LEU A 102 -0.93 -5.90 -13.02
C LEU A 102 0.29 -6.76 -12.70
N ILE A 103 1.33 -6.16 -12.13
CA ILE A 103 2.39 -6.86 -11.41
C ILE A 103 2.42 -6.33 -9.98
N ALA A 104 2.18 -7.22 -9.01
CA ALA A 104 2.30 -6.91 -7.58
C ALA A 104 3.69 -7.33 -7.09
N LEU A 105 4.45 -6.41 -6.51
CA LEU A 105 5.75 -6.71 -5.92
C LEU A 105 5.63 -6.73 -4.41
N ASP A 106 6.03 -7.85 -3.82
CA ASP A 106 5.91 -8.09 -2.39
C ASP A 106 7.04 -7.45 -1.58
N PHE A 107 6.65 -6.81 -0.49
CA PHE A 107 7.54 -6.30 0.55
C PHE A 107 7.33 -7.15 1.80
N PRO A 108 8.07 -8.26 1.99
CA PRO A 108 7.91 -9.14 3.15
C PRO A 108 8.31 -8.44 4.47
N GLY A 109 9.08 -7.35 4.38
CA GLY A 109 9.37 -6.46 5.49
C GLY A 109 10.07 -5.19 5.03
N PHE A 110 10.00 -4.13 5.83
CA PHE A 110 10.48 -2.78 5.49
C PHE A 110 11.97 -2.68 5.11
N LYS A 111 12.80 -3.65 5.47
CA LYS A 111 14.24 -3.69 5.14
C LYS A 111 14.54 -4.31 3.78
N ASP A 112 13.54 -4.94 3.14
CA ASP A 112 13.74 -5.57 1.85
C ASP A 112 13.60 -4.54 0.72
N GLY A 113 14.72 -4.25 0.06
CA GLY A 113 14.78 -3.30 -1.04
C GLY A 113 14.64 -3.92 -2.42
N ARG A 114 14.56 -5.26 -2.57
CA ARG A 114 14.65 -5.91 -3.89
C ARG A 114 13.52 -5.52 -4.83
N ALA A 115 12.31 -5.34 -4.30
CA ALA A 115 11.16 -4.87 -5.06
C ALA A 115 11.38 -3.48 -5.72
N TYR A 116 12.21 -2.60 -5.16
CA TYR A 116 12.58 -1.35 -5.84
C TYR A 116 13.41 -1.60 -7.10
N SER A 117 14.38 -2.50 -7.03
CA SER A 117 15.18 -2.89 -8.19
C SER A 117 14.31 -3.58 -9.23
N SER A 118 13.42 -4.49 -8.81
CA SER A 118 12.49 -5.16 -9.72
C SER A 118 11.56 -4.18 -10.42
N ALA A 119 11.04 -3.18 -9.71
CA ALA A 119 10.22 -2.12 -10.29
C ALA A 119 10.96 -1.36 -11.40
N ARG A 120 12.22 -1.00 -11.17
CA ARG A 120 13.04 -0.31 -12.16
C ARG A 120 13.33 -1.19 -13.38
N VAL A 121 13.62 -2.48 -13.19
CA VAL A 121 13.79 -3.42 -14.30
C VAL A 121 12.53 -3.46 -15.17
N LEU A 122 11.36 -3.65 -14.55
CA LEU A 122 10.08 -3.71 -15.26
C LEU A 122 9.78 -2.42 -16.03
N ARG A 123 10.01 -1.25 -15.41
CA ARG A 123 9.67 0.06 -16.02
C ARG A 123 10.72 0.58 -17.00
N GLU A 124 12.00 0.51 -16.65
CA GLU A 124 13.08 1.13 -17.44
C GLU A 124 13.60 0.19 -18.54
N ARG A 125 13.73 -1.12 -18.26
CA ARG A 125 14.26 -2.08 -19.23
C ARG A 125 13.17 -2.67 -20.11
N HIS A 126 12.08 -3.10 -19.49
CA HIS A 126 11.00 -3.79 -20.22
C HIS A 126 9.82 -2.89 -20.56
N ALA A 127 9.86 -1.61 -20.17
CA ALA A 127 8.84 -0.61 -20.49
C ALA A 127 7.41 -1.03 -20.10
N PHE A 128 7.25 -1.90 -19.09
CA PHE A 128 5.95 -2.37 -18.63
C PHE A 128 5.01 -1.19 -18.37
N LYS A 129 3.78 -1.25 -18.89
CA LYS A 129 2.79 -0.16 -18.83
C LYS A 129 1.58 -0.47 -17.94
N GLY A 130 1.44 -1.71 -17.50
CA GLY A 130 0.38 -2.11 -16.57
C GLY A 130 0.58 -1.51 -15.18
N GLU A 131 -0.34 -1.83 -14.28
CA GLU A 131 -0.26 -1.43 -12.88
C GLU A 131 0.94 -2.11 -12.21
N LEU A 132 1.76 -1.35 -11.48
CA LEU A 132 2.84 -1.88 -10.66
C LEU A 132 2.52 -1.55 -9.20
N ARG A 133 2.08 -2.58 -8.47
CA ARG A 133 1.53 -2.45 -7.13
C ARG A 133 2.53 -2.88 -6.08
N ALA A 134 2.71 -2.06 -5.04
CA ALA A 134 3.41 -2.47 -3.83
C ALA A 134 2.42 -3.16 -2.87
N VAL A 135 2.76 -4.36 -2.41
CA VAL A 135 1.97 -5.15 -1.46
C VAL A 135 2.82 -5.64 -0.29
N GLY A 136 2.22 -5.90 0.86
CA GLY A 136 2.93 -6.34 2.07
C GLY A 136 3.20 -5.19 3.05
N ASP A 137 4.43 -5.10 3.57
CA ASP A 137 4.87 -4.08 4.54
C ASP A 137 5.19 -2.74 3.84
N VAL A 138 4.15 -2.10 3.30
CA VAL A 138 4.25 -0.82 2.58
C VAL A 138 4.05 0.33 3.55
N LEU A 139 5.13 1.07 3.81
CA LEU A 139 5.16 2.20 4.73
C LEU A 139 4.86 3.54 4.01
N LEU A 140 4.11 4.42 4.68
CA LEU A 140 3.71 5.73 4.15
C LEU A 140 4.92 6.60 3.80
N GLU A 141 5.96 6.55 4.63
CA GLU A 141 7.20 7.31 4.48
C GLU A 141 8.00 6.88 3.23
N HIS A 142 7.73 5.69 2.70
CA HIS A 142 8.43 5.15 1.53
C HIS A 142 7.69 5.39 0.21
N LEU A 143 6.43 5.85 0.24
CA LEU A 143 5.57 5.94 -0.94
C LEU A 143 6.18 6.80 -2.05
N LEU A 144 6.80 7.93 -1.72
CA LEU A 144 7.44 8.78 -2.72
C LEU A 144 8.61 8.07 -3.40
N PHE A 145 9.46 7.35 -2.64
CA PHE A 145 10.59 6.62 -3.22
C PHE A 145 10.12 5.45 -4.07
N MET A 146 9.09 4.73 -3.63
CA MET A 146 8.48 3.67 -4.43
C MET A 146 7.91 4.26 -5.73
N HIS A 147 7.17 5.36 -5.65
CA HIS A 147 6.63 6.02 -6.83
C HIS A 147 7.73 6.40 -7.85
N ARG A 148 8.85 6.93 -7.37
CA ARG A 148 10.01 7.27 -8.21
C ARG A 148 10.65 6.05 -8.89
N CYS A 149 10.63 4.89 -8.23
CA CYS A 149 11.07 3.62 -8.82
C CYS A 149 10.05 3.05 -9.83
N GLY A 150 8.86 3.64 -9.91
CA GLY A 150 7.87 3.35 -10.96
C GLY A 150 6.63 2.60 -10.48
N PHE A 151 6.44 2.47 -9.17
CA PHE A 151 5.17 2.02 -8.59
C PHE A 151 4.07 3.07 -8.82
N ASP A 152 2.86 2.61 -9.13
CA ASP A 152 1.68 3.46 -9.34
C ASP A 152 0.48 3.07 -8.47
N ALA A 153 0.55 1.91 -7.81
CA ALA A 153 -0.43 1.46 -6.83
C ALA A 153 0.23 0.96 -5.54
N PHE A 154 -0.44 1.17 -4.39
CA PHE A 154 0.09 0.88 -3.07
C PHE A 154 -1.01 0.35 -2.17
N GLU A 155 -0.80 -0.81 -1.57
CA GLU A 155 -1.64 -1.30 -0.49
C GLU A 155 -1.06 -0.88 0.85
N ILE A 156 -1.74 0.05 1.52
CA ILE A 156 -1.26 0.68 2.75
C ILE A 156 -2.28 0.55 3.87
N GLN A 157 -1.78 0.60 5.11
CA GLN A 157 -2.62 0.77 6.29
C GLN A 157 -2.78 2.26 6.57
N SER A 158 -3.98 2.81 6.35
CA SER A 158 -4.26 4.22 6.59
C SER A 158 -5.73 4.48 6.90
N ASP A 159 -6.00 5.52 7.68
CA ASP A 159 -7.35 6.07 7.90
C ASP A 159 -7.75 7.11 6.83
N ASP A 160 -6.77 7.77 6.19
CA ASP A 160 -6.95 8.77 5.15
C ASP A 160 -5.81 8.66 4.11
N PRO A 161 -5.88 7.63 3.24
CA PRO A 161 -4.78 7.28 2.35
C PRO A 161 -4.46 8.38 1.34
N GLU A 162 -5.46 9.14 0.88
CA GLU A 162 -5.22 10.24 -0.07
C GLU A 162 -4.47 11.40 0.58
N ARG A 163 -4.79 11.70 1.84
CA ARG A 163 -4.06 12.71 2.60
C ARG A 163 -2.62 12.28 2.86
N ASP A 164 -2.42 11.04 3.24
CA ASP A 164 -1.07 10.50 3.48
C ASP A 164 -0.23 10.49 2.21
N TRP A 165 -0.83 10.15 1.06
CA TRP A 165 -0.17 10.28 -0.24
C TRP A 165 0.28 11.72 -0.52
N GLN A 166 -0.60 12.71 -0.33
CA GLN A 166 -0.27 14.12 -0.55
C GLN A 166 0.92 14.55 0.32
N ILE A 167 0.89 14.20 1.61
CA ILE A 167 1.97 14.50 2.54
C ILE A 167 3.27 13.85 2.05
N ALA A 168 3.23 12.57 1.67
CA ALA A 168 4.41 11.84 1.22
C ALA A 168 5.03 12.43 -0.06
N VAL A 169 4.23 12.85 -1.04
CA VAL A 169 4.76 13.37 -2.32
C VAL A 169 5.24 14.82 -2.26
N ASP A 170 4.72 15.60 -1.31
CA ASP A 170 5.10 17.00 -1.11
C ASP A 170 6.36 17.16 -0.24
N ASP A 171 6.81 16.09 0.44
CA ASP A 171 7.91 16.14 1.42
C ASP A 171 9.28 16.49 0.79
N PHE A 172 9.48 16.20 -0.50
CA PHE A 172 10.74 16.45 -1.20
C PHE A 172 10.57 17.14 -2.55
N ASP A 173 11.28 18.25 -2.73
CA ASP A 173 11.25 19.06 -3.93
C ASP A 173 12.54 18.98 -4.75
N VAL A 174 13.70 18.70 -4.15
CA VAL A 174 15.03 18.69 -4.80
C VAL A 174 15.60 17.29 -4.96
N TRP A 175 16.05 16.96 -6.18
CA TRP A 175 16.49 15.61 -6.55
C TRP A 175 17.89 15.58 -7.13
N TYR A 176 18.79 14.75 -6.63
CA TYR A 176 20.15 14.66 -7.18
C TYR A 176 20.27 13.68 -8.35
N GLN A 177 19.43 12.65 -8.39
CA GLN A 177 19.53 11.56 -9.36
C GLN A 177 18.32 11.55 -10.30
N PRO A 178 18.52 11.32 -11.61
CA PRO A 178 17.41 11.10 -12.53
C PRO A 178 16.69 9.80 -12.19
N THR A 179 15.38 9.76 -12.43
CA THR A 179 14.56 8.56 -12.19
C THR A 179 13.45 8.50 -13.24
N ALA A 180 12.71 7.40 -13.30
CA ALA A 180 11.67 7.16 -14.30
C ALA A 180 10.49 8.17 -14.22
N ASP A 181 10.41 8.95 -13.14
CA ASP A 181 9.41 10.01 -12.92
C ASP A 181 9.62 11.27 -13.78
N GLY A 182 10.76 11.40 -14.46
CA GLY A 182 11.05 12.51 -15.37
C GLY A 182 11.27 13.86 -14.69
N ARG A 183 11.35 13.91 -13.36
CA ARG A 183 11.54 15.17 -12.61
C ARG A 183 12.97 15.71 -12.81
N PRO A 184 13.16 17.03 -12.94
CA PRO A 184 14.47 17.62 -13.13
C PRO A 184 15.32 17.48 -11.86
N THR A 185 16.59 17.19 -12.06
CA THR A 185 17.59 17.14 -10.99
C THR A 185 18.01 18.54 -10.53
N ALA A 186 18.61 18.62 -9.34
CA ALA A 186 19.17 19.83 -8.76
C ALA A 186 20.20 20.49 -9.69
N LEU A 187 20.97 19.68 -10.40
CA LEU A 187 21.92 20.17 -11.40
C LEU A 187 21.19 20.85 -12.57
N GLN A 188 20.14 20.23 -13.10
CA GLN A 188 19.34 20.78 -14.21
C GLN A 188 18.60 22.08 -13.82
N ARG A 189 18.11 22.16 -12.58
CA ARG A 189 17.46 23.38 -12.05
C ARG A 189 18.41 24.57 -11.90
N ARG A 190 19.69 24.31 -11.62
CA ARG A 190 20.71 25.36 -11.46
C ARG A 190 21.22 25.92 -12.78
N SER A 191 21.11 25.15 -13.86
CA SER A 191 21.53 25.54 -15.20
C SER A 191 20.43 26.20 -16.04
N SER A 192 19.25 26.46 -15.45
CA SER A 192 18.07 27.04 -16.11
C SER A 192 17.84 28.49 -15.68
#